data_AF-A0A554IGF2-F1
#
_entry.id   AF-A0A554IGF2-F1
#
_cell.length_a   1.000
_cell.length_b   1.000
_cell.length_c   1.000
_cell.angle_alpha   90.00
_cell.angle_beta   90.00
_cell.angle_gamma   90.00
#
_symmetry.space_group_name_H-M   'P 1'
#
loop_
_entity.id
_entity.type
_entity.pdbx_description
1 polymer ?
#
loop_
_entity_poly.entity_id
_entity_poly.type
_entity_poly.pdbx_seq_one_letter_code
_entity_poly.pdbx_strand_id
1 'polypeptide(L)'
;MENNNNEDKIELEDIPSEQEDLDIDNASYEIKTYGADFTIEILSKKFDTKEIIVPDFQRKYVWPPKKASRLIESFLLGLPVPQVFLYREEENQDLLVVDGQQRLKTINYFIKELFENETEFYLRGVKPEWEGKKYSTLTEPDRRRFNNYILRATIFEQVDPKDHSSIFEIFERLNTGGMPLNEQEIRRCVVRGKINSFIEELNLYPNWRKLLKKESPDARMKDIEMILRFFALWQNWKDYKKPMKDFVTEFMRKNKDISDEKQTEYSQVFKDVVDKIYTNVGEDAFRLKAGINIAIFDSIMAALALIGVNNTNDLKSKITILKTNNAYLDSVSKSTTDSDRVEARMKLAIQTLK
;
A
#
# COMPACT_ATOMS: atom_id res chain seq x y z
N MET A 1 -6.28 -15.12 -21.23
CA MET A 1 -4.87 -14.87 -21.55
C MET A 1 -4.30 -14.16 -20.34
N GLU A 2 -3.71 -14.94 -19.44
CA GLU A 2 -2.95 -14.42 -18.30
C GLU A 2 -1.69 -13.78 -18.90
N ASN A 3 -1.63 -12.45 -18.93
CA ASN A 3 -0.38 -11.78 -19.23
C ASN A 3 0.56 -12.03 -18.04
N ASN A 4 1.68 -12.67 -18.34
CA ASN A 4 2.84 -12.83 -17.46
C ASN A 4 3.34 -11.46 -17.00
N ASN A 5 2.81 -10.95 -15.87
CA ASN A 5 3.29 -9.75 -15.17
C ASN A 5 4.58 -10.02 -14.35
N ASN A 6 5.41 -10.98 -14.75
CA ASN A 6 6.65 -11.27 -14.03
C ASN A 6 7.78 -10.29 -14.37
N GLU A 7 7.66 -9.51 -15.44
CA GLU A 7 8.69 -8.51 -15.78
C GLU A 7 8.66 -7.28 -14.85
N ASP A 8 7.56 -7.04 -14.13
CA ASP A 8 7.34 -5.81 -13.34
C ASP A 8 7.57 -5.91 -11.83
N LYS A 9 8.16 -7.02 -11.37
CA LYS A 9 8.42 -7.24 -9.95
C LYS A 9 9.89 -7.19 -9.63
N ILE A 10 10.23 -6.53 -8.54
CA ILE A 10 11.56 -6.61 -7.94
C ILE A 10 11.73 -8.00 -7.32
N GLU A 11 12.83 -8.66 -7.67
CA GLU A 11 13.22 -9.94 -7.07
C GLU A 11 13.83 -9.70 -5.68
N LEU A 12 13.00 -9.90 -4.66
CA LEU A 12 13.40 -9.94 -3.25
C LEU A 12 13.52 -11.39 -2.79
N GLU A 13 14.46 -11.67 -1.89
CA GLU A 13 14.48 -12.93 -1.15
C GLU A 13 13.28 -12.99 -0.20
N ASP A 14 12.68 -14.17 -0.05
CA ASP A 14 11.57 -14.38 0.89
C ASP A 14 12.02 -14.11 2.32
N ILE A 15 11.13 -13.54 3.14
CA ILE A 15 11.39 -13.20 4.54
C ILE A 15 10.40 -14.00 5.41
N PRO A 16 10.69 -15.28 5.73
CA PRO A 16 9.76 -16.13 6.47
C PRO A 16 9.31 -15.53 7.80
N SER A 17 10.20 -14.82 8.49
CA SER A 17 9.87 -14.22 9.79
C SER A 17 8.87 -13.07 9.66
N GLU A 18 8.82 -12.33 8.56
CA GLU A 18 7.75 -11.33 8.35
C GLU A 18 6.40 -12.03 8.15
N GLN A 19 6.39 -13.21 7.52
CA GLN A 19 5.16 -13.99 7.35
C GLN A 19 4.69 -14.59 8.68
N GLU A 20 5.61 -15.11 9.49
CA GLU A 20 5.32 -15.57 10.86
C GLU A 20 4.77 -14.43 11.74
N ASP A 21 5.27 -13.21 11.57
CA ASP A 21 4.82 -12.02 12.31
C ASP A 21 3.40 -11.59 11.94
N LEU A 22 2.93 -11.95 10.75
CA LEU A 22 1.55 -11.75 10.33
C LEU A 22 0.62 -12.79 10.96
N ASP A 23 1.10 -14.03 11.11
CA ASP A 23 0.33 -15.12 11.70
C ASP A 23 0.17 -14.97 13.23
N ILE A 24 1.12 -14.30 13.89
CA ILE A 24 1.11 -13.99 15.33
C ILE A 24 0.51 -12.60 15.56
N ASP A 25 -0.79 -12.47 15.32
CA ASP A 25 -1.50 -11.23 15.59
C ASP A 25 -1.80 -11.07 17.09
N ASN A 26 -1.08 -10.16 17.74
CA ASN A 26 -1.22 -9.82 19.16
C ASN A 26 -1.85 -8.43 19.37
N ALA A 27 -2.33 -7.77 18.31
CA ALA A 27 -2.88 -6.43 18.43
C ALA A 27 -4.26 -6.49 19.11
N SER A 28 -4.34 -6.02 20.36
CA SER A 28 -5.61 -5.77 21.02
C SER A 28 -6.15 -4.43 20.54
N TYR A 29 -7.06 -4.45 19.56
CA TYR A 29 -7.81 -3.27 19.15
C TYR A 29 -9.30 -3.43 19.46
N GLU A 30 -9.97 -2.31 19.68
CA GLU A 30 -11.42 -2.22 19.80
C GLU A 30 -12.00 -1.63 18.51
N ILE A 31 -12.82 -2.41 17.79
CA ILE A 31 -13.54 -1.93 16.60
C ILE A 31 -14.99 -1.67 16.97
N LYS A 32 -15.46 -0.47 16.67
CA LYS A 32 -16.88 -0.16 16.62
C LYS A 32 -17.43 -0.49 15.23
N THR A 33 -18.44 -1.33 15.18
CA THR A 33 -19.15 -1.70 13.95
C THR A 33 -20.58 -1.23 14.01
N TYR A 34 -21.07 -0.58 12.95
CA TYR A 34 -22.47 -0.18 12.85
C TYR A 34 -22.97 -0.15 11.40
N GLY A 35 -24.27 -0.32 11.23
CA GLY A 35 -24.92 -0.25 9.91
C GLY A 35 -25.26 1.18 9.52
N ALA A 36 -25.19 1.47 8.22
CA ALA A 36 -25.66 2.72 7.62
C ALA A 36 -26.44 2.43 6.34
N ASP A 37 -27.59 3.07 6.19
CA ASP A 37 -28.47 2.91 5.04
C ASP A 37 -28.39 4.17 4.18
N PHE A 38 -27.77 4.06 3.00
CA PHE A 38 -27.63 5.18 2.07
C PHE A 38 -28.50 4.97 0.85
N THR A 39 -29.17 6.04 0.41
CA THR A 39 -29.75 6.06 -0.92
C THR A 39 -28.64 6.10 -1.97
N ILE A 40 -28.92 5.57 -3.16
CA ILE A 40 -27.99 5.61 -4.30
C ILE A 40 -27.54 7.04 -4.63
N GLU A 41 -28.45 8.01 -4.57
CA GLU A 41 -28.13 9.42 -4.80
C GLU A 41 -27.10 9.95 -3.80
N ILE A 42 -27.26 9.65 -2.51
CA ILE A 42 -26.32 10.06 -1.47
C ILE A 42 -24.96 9.37 -1.65
N LEU A 43 -24.95 8.08 -2.00
CA LEU A 43 -23.69 7.38 -2.28
C LEU A 43 -22.92 8.01 -3.43
N SER A 44 -23.61 8.33 -4.54
CA SER A 44 -22.97 8.99 -5.68
C SER A 44 -22.41 10.37 -5.29
N LYS A 45 -23.18 11.15 -4.52
CA LYS A 45 -22.73 12.45 -4.02
C LYS A 45 -21.48 12.31 -3.14
N LYS A 46 -21.48 11.40 -2.16
CA LYS A 46 -20.34 11.15 -1.27
C LYS A 46 -19.10 10.69 -2.04
N PHE A 47 -19.29 9.91 -3.10
CA PHE A 47 -18.20 9.50 -3.98
C PHE A 47 -17.61 10.71 -4.73
N ASP A 48 -18.45 11.60 -5.24
CA ASP A 48 -18.01 12.78 -5.98
C ASP A 48 -17.35 13.85 -5.11
N THR A 49 -17.82 14.02 -3.87
CA THR A 49 -17.20 14.93 -2.89
C THR A 49 -15.98 14.33 -2.21
N LYS A 50 -15.55 13.13 -2.61
CA LYS A 50 -14.44 12.36 -2.01
C LYS A 50 -14.61 12.08 -0.51
N GLU A 51 -15.85 11.97 -0.03
CA GLU A 51 -16.13 11.48 1.33
C GLU A 51 -16.07 9.94 1.37
N ILE A 52 -16.50 9.27 0.28
CA ILE A 52 -16.23 7.85 0.06
C ILE A 52 -15.05 7.73 -0.89
N ILE A 53 -13.99 7.05 -0.45
CA ILE A 53 -12.73 6.96 -1.19
C ILE A 53 -12.43 5.50 -1.47
N VAL A 54 -12.21 5.19 -2.75
CA VAL A 54 -11.67 3.90 -3.17
C VAL A 54 -10.15 3.99 -3.09
N PRO A 55 -9.49 3.20 -2.22
CA PRO A 55 -8.03 3.18 -2.15
C PRO A 55 -7.37 2.84 -3.50
N ASP A 56 -6.27 3.50 -3.84
CA ASP A 56 -5.62 3.35 -5.16
C ASP A 56 -5.11 1.93 -5.45
N PHE A 57 -4.77 1.16 -4.41
CA PHE A 57 -4.33 -0.24 -4.55
C PHE A 57 -5.47 -1.20 -4.90
N GLN A 58 -6.73 -0.77 -4.75
CA GLN A 58 -7.85 -1.61 -5.11
C GLN A 58 -7.79 -1.84 -6.61
N ARG A 59 -8.05 -3.08 -7.04
CA ARG A 59 -8.04 -3.41 -8.48
C ARG A 59 -8.90 -2.41 -9.25
N LYS A 60 -8.46 -2.10 -10.47
CA LYS A 60 -9.23 -1.29 -11.43
C LYS A 60 -10.66 -1.83 -11.59
N TYR A 61 -11.53 -1.02 -12.16
CA TYR A 61 -12.86 -1.50 -12.48
C TYR A 61 -12.79 -2.65 -13.49
N VAL A 62 -13.27 -3.84 -13.11
CA VAL A 62 -13.14 -5.08 -13.93
C VAL A 62 -14.49 -5.66 -14.34
N TRP A 63 -15.60 -5.09 -13.87
CA TRP A 63 -16.91 -5.60 -14.23
C TRP A 63 -17.20 -5.37 -15.71
N PRO A 64 -17.51 -6.42 -16.49
CA PRO A 64 -17.94 -6.24 -17.85
C PRO A 64 -19.25 -5.43 -17.84
N PRO A 65 -19.49 -4.59 -18.85
CA PRO A 65 -20.65 -3.70 -18.85
C PRO A 65 -22.02 -4.40 -18.72
N LYS A 66 -22.14 -5.65 -19.18
CA LYS A 66 -23.33 -6.48 -18.94
C LYS A 66 -23.56 -6.76 -17.45
N LYS A 67 -22.50 -7.06 -16.69
CA LYS A 67 -22.58 -7.27 -15.23
C LYS A 67 -22.95 -5.97 -14.51
N ALA A 68 -22.37 -4.86 -14.93
CA ALA A 68 -22.72 -3.52 -14.45
C ALA A 68 -24.21 -3.22 -14.67
N SER A 69 -24.71 -3.49 -15.89
CA SER A 69 -26.12 -3.28 -16.25
C SER A 69 -27.07 -4.11 -15.39
N ARG A 70 -26.72 -5.37 -15.09
CA ARG A 70 -27.52 -6.24 -14.20
C ARG A 70 -27.58 -5.74 -12.75
N LEU A 71 -26.55 -5.05 -12.27
CA LEU A 71 -26.61 -4.38 -10.96
C LEU A 71 -27.64 -3.25 -10.99
N ILE A 72 -27.61 -2.40 -12.02
CA ILE A 72 -28.59 -1.31 -12.17
C ILE A 72 -30.03 -1.87 -12.29
N GLU A 73 -30.21 -2.93 -13.07
CA GLU A 73 -31.48 -3.66 -13.16
C GLU A 73 -31.94 -4.19 -11.79
N SER A 74 -31.03 -4.69 -10.95
CA SER A 74 -31.36 -5.16 -9.61
C SER A 74 -31.92 -4.04 -8.73
N PHE A 75 -31.36 -2.83 -8.83
CA PHE A 75 -31.88 -1.64 -8.14
C PHE A 75 -33.27 -1.23 -8.67
N LEU A 76 -33.45 -1.24 -10.00
CA LEU A 76 -34.72 -0.93 -10.65
C LEU A 76 -35.80 -1.98 -10.36
N LEU A 77 -35.44 -3.23 -10.07
CA LEU A 77 -36.37 -4.27 -9.65
C LEU A 77 -36.64 -4.28 -8.14
N GLY A 78 -35.84 -3.55 -7.34
CA GLY A 78 -35.92 -3.61 -5.88
C GLY A 78 -35.39 -4.94 -5.31
N LEU A 79 -34.52 -5.65 -6.03
CA LEU A 79 -33.92 -6.90 -5.55
C LEU A 79 -32.89 -6.62 -4.45
N PRO A 80 -32.66 -7.57 -3.52
CA PRO A 80 -31.61 -7.42 -2.52
C PRO A 80 -30.24 -7.40 -3.20
N VAL A 81 -29.46 -6.35 -2.93
CA VAL A 81 -28.06 -6.22 -3.36
C VAL A 81 -27.17 -6.36 -2.12
N PRO A 82 -26.05 -7.11 -2.19
CA PRO A 82 -25.15 -7.25 -1.05
C PRO A 82 -24.65 -5.89 -0.56
N GLN A 83 -24.44 -5.78 0.76
CA GLN A 83 -23.97 -4.55 1.40
C GLN A 83 -22.53 -4.20 1.05
N VAL A 84 -22.17 -2.94 1.16
CA VAL A 84 -20.77 -2.47 1.06
C VAL A 84 -20.12 -2.39 2.43
N PHE A 85 -18.80 -2.49 2.48
CA PHE A 85 -18.03 -2.39 3.72
C PHE A 85 -17.11 -1.19 3.63
N LEU A 86 -17.22 -0.31 4.62
CA LEU A 86 -16.48 0.95 4.67
C LEU A 86 -15.72 1.05 5.99
N TYR A 87 -14.51 1.60 5.96
CA TYR A 87 -13.75 1.96 7.14
C TYR A 87 -13.78 3.48 7.33
N ARG A 88 -14.11 3.94 8.52
CA ARG A 88 -14.13 5.36 8.89
C ARG A 88 -12.76 5.76 9.45
N GLU A 89 -12.09 6.69 8.77
CA GLU A 89 -10.83 7.26 9.27
C GLU A 89 -11.08 8.25 10.41
N GLU A 90 -10.26 8.20 11.47
CA GLU A 90 -10.43 9.06 12.65
C GLU A 90 -10.26 10.55 12.32
N GLU A 91 -9.21 10.91 11.57
CA GLU A 91 -8.84 12.32 11.33
C GLU A 91 -9.85 13.08 10.47
N ASN A 92 -10.12 12.60 9.26
CA ASN A 92 -10.94 13.33 8.29
C ASN A 92 -12.39 12.84 8.25
N GLN A 93 -12.72 11.75 8.97
CA GLN A 93 -14.04 11.11 8.95
C GLN A 93 -14.45 10.56 7.57
N ASP A 94 -13.48 10.44 6.66
CA ASP A 94 -13.63 9.81 5.36
C ASP A 94 -13.98 8.33 5.48
N LEU A 95 -14.67 7.81 4.47
CA LEU A 95 -15.10 6.42 4.36
C LEU A 95 -14.27 5.70 3.29
N LEU A 96 -13.28 4.93 3.72
CA LEU A 96 -12.49 4.07 2.85
C LEU A 96 -13.28 2.85 2.44
N VAL A 97 -13.31 2.55 1.15
CA VAL A 97 -13.98 1.35 0.65
C VAL A 97 -13.10 0.12 0.93
N VAL A 98 -13.61 -0.78 1.79
CA VAL A 98 -12.99 -2.08 2.10
C VAL A 98 -13.48 -3.13 1.09
N ASP A 99 -14.80 -3.23 0.92
CA ASP A 99 -15.44 -4.09 -0.09
C ASP A 99 -16.64 -3.39 -0.73
N GLY A 100 -16.91 -3.76 -1.99
CA GLY A 100 -18.02 -3.20 -2.76
C GLY A 100 -17.63 -2.09 -3.73
N GLN A 101 -16.33 -1.85 -3.94
CA GLN A 101 -15.84 -0.82 -4.86
C GLN A 101 -16.42 -0.90 -6.27
N GLN A 102 -16.63 -2.10 -6.81
CA GLN A 102 -17.22 -2.27 -8.15
C GLN A 102 -18.70 -1.82 -8.16
N ARG A 103 -19.47 -2.09 -7.10
CA ARG A 103 -20.87 -1.65 -6.97
C ARG A 103 -20.96 -0.13 -6.88
N LEU A 104 -20.13 0.48 -6.02
CA LEU A 104 -20.08 1.94 -5.85
C LEU A 104 -19.66 2.64 -7.14
N LYS A 105 -18.62 2.14 -7.82
CA LYS A 105 -18.20 2.66 -9.13
C LYS A 105 -19.29 2.51 -10.19
N THR A 106 -19.96 1.35 -10.29
CA THR A 106 -21.08 1.16 -11.23
C THR A 106 -22.21 2.17 -11.01
N ILE A 107 -22.58 2.44 -9.74
CA ILE A 107 -23.57 3.46 -9.41
C ILE A 107 -23.15 4.82 -9.96
N ASN A 108 -21.93 5.27 -9.64
CA ASN A 108 -21.44 6.57 -10.07
C ASN A 108 -21.32 6.66 -11.61
N TYR A 109 -20.79 5.62 -12.26
CA TYR A 109 -20.67 5.57 -13.72
C TYR A 109 -22.01 5.60 -14.43
N PHE A 110 -23.06 4.95 -13.88
CA PHE A 110 -24.38 4.99 -14.50
C PHE A 110 -25.01 6.39 -14.39
N ILE A 111 -24.90 7.03 -13.23
CA ILE A 111 -25.40 8.41 -13.01
C ILE A 111 -24.68 9.41 -13.92
N LYS A 112 -23.36 9.26 -14.08
CA LYS A 112 -22.53 10.09 -14.98
C LYS A 112 -22.62 9.68 -16.45
N GLU A 113 -23.26 8.55 -16.74
CA GLU A 113 -23.38 7.94 -18.07
C GLU A 113 -22.05 7.61 -18.75
N LEU A 114 -20.96 7.50 -17.97
CA LEU A 114 -19.59 7.32 -18.46
C LEU A 114 -18.83 6.35 -17.57
N PHE A 115 -18.18 5.37 -18.19
CA PHE A 115 -17.17 4.53 -17.53
C PHE A 115 -15.84 5.28 -17.35
N GLU A 116 -14.92 4.70 -16.58
CA GLU A 116 -13.57 5.24 -16.31
C GLU A 116 -12.75 5.51 -17.58
N ASN A 117 -13.00 4.77 -18.66
CA ASN A 117 -12.34 4.91 -19.96
C ASN A 117 -13.12 5.84 -20.92
N GLU A 118 -14.00 6.69 -20.38
CA GLU A 118 -14.83 7.65 -21.12
C GLU A 118 -15.82 7.02 -22.11
N THR A 119 -16.03 5.70 -22.04
CA THR A 119 -17.08 5.05 -22.84
C THR A 119 -18.45 5.27 -22.23
N GLU A 120 -19.45 5.50 -23.08
CA GLU A 120 -20.83 5.71 -22.61
C GLU A 120 -21.38 4.48 -21.87
N PHE A 121 -22.05 4.73 -20.76
CA PHE A 121 -22.80 3.74 -20.01
C PHE A 121 -24.29 3.82 -20.33
N TYR A 122 -24.74 2.85 -21.13
CA TYR A 122 -26.15 2.46 -21.27
C TYR A 122 -26.37 1.01 -20.84
N LEU A 123 -27.59 0.69 -20.44
CA LEU A 123 -27.97 -0.64 -19.98
C LEU A 123 -28.00 -1.64 -21.13
N ARG A 124 -27.39 -2.80 -20.94
CA ARG A 124 -27.36 -3.88 -21.93
C ARG A 124 -27.44 -5.27 -21.33
N GLY A 125 -28.17 -6.15 -22.00
CA GLY A 125 -28.46 -7.50 -21.53
C GLY A 125 -29.31 -7.51 -20.26
N VAL A 126 -30.27 -6.58 -20.20
CA VAL A 126 -31.28 -6.42 -19.15
C VAL A 126 -32.69 -6.60 -19.76
N LYS A 127 -33.73 -6.42 -18.96
CA LYS A 127 -35.12 -6.47 -19.44
C LYS A 127 -35.41 -5.45 -20.57
N PRO A 128 -36.31 -5.79 -21.51
CA PRO A 128 -36.59 -4.96 -22.68
C PRO A 128 -37.00 -3.52 -22.36
N GLU A 129 -37.71 -3.27 -21.25
CA GLU A 129 -38.13 -1.93 -20.85
C GLU A 129 -36.97 -0.99 -20.47
N TRP A 130 -35.78 -1.53 -20.20
CA TRP A 130 -34.58 -0.77 -19.81
C TRP A 130 -33.40 -0.94 -20.76
N GLU A 131 -33.47 -1.87 -21.71
CA GLU A 131 -32.40 -2.08 -22.69
C GLU A 131 -32.09 -0.79 -23.46
N GLY A 132 -30.81 -0.43 -23.55
CA GLY A 132 -30.32 0.78 -24.21
C GLY A 132 -30.52 2.08 -23.43
N LYS A 133 -31.19 2.08 -22.27
CA LYS A 133 -31.39 3.30 -21.49
C LYS A 133 -30.11 3.76 -20.80
N LYS A 134 -29.95 5.09 -20.71
CA LYS A 134 -28.98 5.79 -19.87
C LYS A 134 -29.72 6.36 -18.65
N TYR A 135 -29.00 6.89 -17.67
CA TYR A 135 -29.61 7.52 -16.50
C TYR A 135 -30.57 8.67 -16.88
N SER A 136 -30.16 9.52 -17.82
CA SER A 136 -30.93 10.64 -18.38
C SER A 136 -32.18 10.20 -19.14
N THR A 137 -32.19 8.99 -19.72
CA THR A 137 -33.34 8.47 -20.50
C THR A 137 -34.24 7.50 -19.73
N LEU A 138 -33.97 7.29 -18.43
CA LEU A 138 -34.92 6.63 -17.54
C LEU A 138 -36.22 7.42 -17.43
N THR A 139 -37.33 6.69 -17.29
CA THR A 139 -38.61 7.32 -16.94
C THR A 139 -38.51 7.94 -15.54
N GLU A 140 -39.30 8.97 -15.25
CA GLU A 140 -39.30 9.59 -13.92
C GLU A 140 -39.57 8.59 -12.77
N PRO A 141 -40.53 7.64 -12.88
CA PRO A 141 -40.71 6.60 -11.88
C PRO A 141 -39.47 5.69 -11.71
N ASP A 142 -38.83 5.28 -12.81
CA ASP A 142 -37.62 4.44 -12.76
C ASP A 142 -36.45 5.18 -12.11
N ARG A 143 -36.23 6.44 -12.50
CA ARG A 143 -35.18 7.30 -11.94
C ARG A 143 -35.37 7.48 -10.43
N ARG A 144 -36.60 7.74 -9.99
CA ARG A 144 -36.92 7.83 -8.55
C ARG A 144 -36.69 6.51 -7.83
N ARG A 145 -37.06 5.39 -8.43
CA ARG A 145 -36.82 4.05 -7.83
C ARG A 145 -35.34 3.77 -7.68
N PHE A 146 -34.55 4.06 -8.72
CA PHE A 146 -33.09 3.93 -8.68
C PHE A 146 -32.47 4.85 -7.63
N ASN A 147 -32.73 6.15 -7.67
CA ASN A 147 -32.13 7.13 -6.74
C ASN A 147 -32.45 6.83 -5.27
N ASN A 148 -33.67 6.39 -4.99
CA ASN A 148 -34.14 6.10 -3.63
C ASN A 148 -33.84 4.66 -3.17
N TYR A 149 -33.25 3.81 -4.02
CA TYR A 149 -32.84 2.48 -3.58
C TYR A 149 -31.83 2.62 -2.45
N ILE A 150 -32.06 1.90 -1.34
CA ILE A 150 -31.18 1.90 -0.17
C ILE A 150 -30.15 0.77 -0.33
N LEU A 151 -28.89 1.14 -0.54
CA LEU A 151 -27.78 0.21 -0.47
C LEU A 151 -27.20 0.24 0.95
N ARG A 152 -27.30 -0.89 1.65
CA ARG A 152 -26.77 -1.04 3.01
C ARG A 152 -25.25 -0.96 3.01
N ALA A 153 -24.70 -0.32 4.03
CA ALA A 153 -23.29 -0.27 4.34
C ALA A 153 -23.06 -0.76 5.78
N THR A 154 -21.99 -1.52 5.99
CA THR A 154 -21.42 -1.74 7.32
C THR A 154 -20.19 -0.85 7.44
N ILE A 155 -20.13 -0.03 8.49
CA ILE A 155 -19.03 0.88 8.77
C ILE A 155 -18.25 0.36 9.98
N PHE A 156 -16.94 0.29 9.83
CA PHE A 156 -15.98 -0.02 10.90
C PHE A 156 -15.21 1.23 11.28
N GLU A 157 -14.92 1.37 12.56
CA GLU A 157 -14.10 2.44 13.12
C GLU A 157 -13.23 1.83 14.22
N GLN A 158 -11.92 2.04 14.16
CA GLN A 158 -11.04 1.67 15.26
C GLN A 158 -11.19 2.71 16.38
N VAL A 159 -11.58 2.25 17.57
CA VAL A 159 -11.78 3.09 18.75
C VAL A 159 -10.48 3.23 19.54
N ASP A 160 -9.76 2.11 19.69
CA ASP A 160 -8.48 2.03 20.41
C ASP A 160 -7.64 0.88 19.84
N PRO A 161 -6.30 0.99 19.79
CA PRO A 161 -5.52 2.23 19.91
C PRO A 161 -5.84 3.25 18.82
N LYS A 162 -5.42 4.50 18.98
CA LYS A 162 -5.51 5.54 17.93
C LYS A 162 -4.43 5.37 16.86
N ASP A 163 -4.42 4.20 16.25
CA ASP A 163 -3.58 3.85 15.11
C ASP A 163 -4.42 3.17 14.02
N HIS A 164 -3.76 2.52 13.08
CA HIS A 164 -4.39 1.86 11.93
C HIS A 164 -4.26 0.34 11.97
N SER A 165 -3.85 -0.28 13.09
CA SER A 165 -3.59 -1.72 13.18
C SER A 165 -4.77 -2.57 12.70
N SER A 166 -6.00 -2.26 13.14
CA SER A 166 -7.19 -3.02 12.77
C SER A 166 -7.52 -2.94 11.28
N ILE A 167 -7.14 -1.86 10.60
CA ILE A 167 -7.50 -1.67 9.21
C ILE A 167 -6.82 -2.70 8.31
N PHE A 168 -5.59 -3.10 8.65
CA PHE A 168 -4.85 -4.10 7.90
C PHE A 168 -5.60 -5.43 7.88
N GLU A 169 -6.07 -5.88 9.04
CA GLU A 169 -6.85 -7.10 9.16
C GLU A 169 -8.25 -6.99 8.58
N ILE A 170 -8.92 -5.84 8.75
CA ILE A 170 -10.22 -5.61 8.13
C ILE A 170 -10.09 -5.75 6.61
N PHE A 171 -9.07 -5.14 6.01
CA PHE A 171 -8.80 -5.28 4.58
C PHE A 171 -8.45 -6.73 4.21
N GLU A 172 -7.60 -7.40 4.97
CA GLU A 172 -7.20 -8.79 4.70
C GLU A 172 -8.39 -9.76 4.77
N ARG A 173 -9.21 -9.67 5.83
CA ARG A 173 -10.30 -10.62 6.10
C ARG A 173 -11.56 -10.35 5.27
N LEU A 174 -11.87 -9.09 4.98
CA LEU A 174 -13.12 -8.73 4.29
C LEU A 174 -12.96 -8.56 2.78
N ASN A 175 -11.75 -8.39 2.26
CA ASN A 175 -11.49 -8.31 0.82
C ASN A 175 -11.61 -9.71 0.17
N THR A 176 -12.82 -10.25 0.16
CA THR A 176 -13.17 -11.61 -0.27
C THR A 176 -13.17 -11.80 -1.80
N GLY A 177 -12.83 -10.76 -2.57
CA GLY A 177 -12.90 -10.79 -4.03
C GLY A 177 -11.71 -10.21 -4.78
N GLY A 178 -10.64 -9.81 -4.07
CA GLY A 178 -9.44 -9.17 -4.60
C GLY A 178 -8.15 -9.92 -4.26
N MET A 179 -7.02 -9.46 -4.83
CA MET A 179 -5.69 -9.92 -4.40
C MET A 179 -5.40 -9.33 -3.01
N PRO A 180 -4.82 -10.10 -2.06
CA PRO A 180 -4.41 -9.58 -0.77
C PRO A 180 -3.45 -8.40 -0.96
N LEU A 181 -3.73 -7.32 -0.24
CA LEU A 181 -2.89 -6.13 -0.22
C LEU A 181 -1.66 -6.43 0.62
N ASN A 182 -0.52 -5.91 0.21
CA ASN A 182 0.64 -5.91 1.08
C ASN A 182 0.58 -4.73 2.04
N GLU A 183 1.47 -4.76 3.02
CA GLU A 183 1.51 -3.76 4.06
C GLU A 183 1.75 -2.34 3.52
N GLN A 184 2.63 -2.19 2.53
CA GLN A 184 2.93 -0.88 1.95
C GLN A 184 1.76 -0.27 1.18
N GLU A 185 1.01 -1.10 0.45
CA GLU A 185 -0.23 -0.69 -0.21
C GLU A 185 -1.22 -0.15 0.83
N ILE A 186 -1.42 -0.88 1.93
CA ILE A 186 -2.31 -0.45 3.02
C ILE A 186 -1.79 0.85 3.65
N ARG A 187 -0.49 0.94 4.01
CA ARG A 187 0.15 2.15 4.56
C ARG A 187 -0.10 3.39 3.71
N ARG A 188 0.08 3.31 2.39
CA ARG A 188 -0.13 4.43 1.46
C ARG A 188 -1.57 4.96 1.49
N CYS A 189 -2.56 4.11 1.70
CA CYS A 189 -3.96 4.54 1.76
C CYS A 189 -4.32 5.21 3.08
N VAL A 190 -3.80 4.68 4.18
CA VAL A 190 -4.24 5.04 5.53
C VAL A 190 -3.42 6.18 6.11
N VAL A 191 -2.13 6.24 5.77
CA VAL A 191 -1.26 7.36 6.10
C VAL A 191 -1.22 8.31 4.92
N ARG A 192 -2.14 9.27 4.91
CA ARG A 192 -2.22 10.30 3.88
C ARG A 192 -1.45 11.54 4.30
N GLY A 193 -0.56 12.01 3.43
CA GLY A 193 0.21 13.22 3.65
C GLY A 193 1.35 13.36 2.64
N LYS A 194 2.16 14.40 2.82
CA LYS A 194 3.31 14.72 1.95
C LYS A 194 4.33 13.58 1.82
N ILE A 195 4.41 12.69 2.81
CA ILE A 195 5.36 11.57 2.80
C ILE A 195 5.17 10.62 1.60
N ASN A 196 3.94 10.39 1.14
CA ASN A 196 3.68 9.49 0.02
C ASN A 196 4.34 10.02 -1.26
N SER A 197 4.04 11.26 -1.63
CA SER A 197 4.62 11.92 -2.80
C SER A 197 6.14 12.06 -2.69
N PHE A 198 6.66 12.35 -1.50
CA PHE A 198 8.10 12.47 -1.27
C PHE A 198 8.84 11.16 -1.56
N ILE A 199 8.33 10.04 -1.04
CA ILE A 199 9.00 8.74 -1.22
C ILE A 199 8.81 8.23 -2.65
N GLU A 200 7.66 8.47 -3.27
CA GLU A 200 7.43 8.19 -4.69
C GLU A 200 8.42 8.96 -5.59
N GLU A 201 8.75 10.22 -5.26
CA GLU A 201 9.76 10.99 -5.98
C GLU A 201 11.17 10.39 -5.83
N LEU A 202 11.58 10.06 -4.60
CA LEU A 202 12.87 9.40 -4.34
C LEU A 202 12.98 8.05 -5.05
N ASN A 203 11.86 7.34 -5.19
CA ASN A 203 11.80 6.06 -5.85
C ASN A 203 12.21 6.14 -7.32
N LEU A 204 12.03 7.29 -7.96
CA LEU A 204 12.42 7.52 -9.36
C LEU A 204 13.91 7.88 -9.53
N TYR A 205 14.68 7.94 -8.44
CA TYR A 205 16.08 8.32 -8.51
C TYR A 205 16.91 7.34 -9.37
N PRO A 206 17.66 7.79 -10.40
CA PRO A 206 18.24 6.90 -11.39
C PRO A 206 19.19 5.82 -10.84
N ASN A 207 20.08 6.18 -9.92
CA ASN A 207 21.00 5.18 -9.35
C ASN A 207 20.29 4.22 -8.39
N TRP A 208 19.18 4.63 -7.78
CA TRP A 208 18.32 3.74 -7.00
C TRP A 208 17.66 2.69 -7.90
N ARG A 209 17.07 3.12 -9.03
CA ARG A 209 16.52 2.21 -10.06
C ARG A 209 17.56 1.20 -10.56
N LYS A 210 18.79 1.65 -10.81
CA LYS A 210 19.89 0.77 -11.24
C LYS A 210 20.28 -0.25 -10.17
N LEU A 211 20.40 0.14 -8.90
CA LEU A 211 20.68 -0.81 -7.82
C LEU A 211 19.64 -1.93 -7.72
N LEU A 212 18.37 -1.59 -7.97
CA LEU A 212 17.27 -2.54 -8.01
C LEU A 212 17.23 -3.40 -9.28
N LYS A 213 18.00 -3.05 -10.32
CA LYS A 213 17.92 -3.61 -11.68
C LYS A 213 16.52 -3.46 -12.31
N LYS A 214 15.85 -2.34 -12.01
CA LYS A 214 14.48 -2.08 -12.47
C LYS A 214 14.27 -0.61 -12.76
N GLU A 215 13.93 -0.27 -14.01
CA GLU A 215 13.73 1.12 -14.43
C GLU A 215 12.38 1.69 -13.94
N SER A 216 11.32 0.88 -13.97
CA SER A 216 9.99 1.28 -13.52
C SER A 216 9.78 1.02 -12.01
N PRO A 217 8.91 1.80 -11.34
CA PRO A 217 8.43 1.47 -10.00
C PRO A 217 7.79 0.08 -9.92
N ASP A 218 7.98 -0.60 -8.79
CA ASP A 218 7.34 -1.89 -8.53
C ASP A 218 5.82 -1.69 -8.35
N ALA A 219 5.02 -2.47 -9.09
CA ALA A 219 3.57 -2.33 -9.06
C ALA A 219 2.93 -2.65 -7.69
N ARG A 220 3.64 -3.41 -6.85
CA ARG A 220 3.27 -3.73 -5.47
C ARG A 220 4.02 -2.86 -4.46
N MET A 221 4.70 -1.79 -4.89
CA MET A 221 5.34 -0.79 -4.01
C MET A 221 6.43 -1.36 -3.08
N LYS A 222 7.04 -2.49 -3.44
CA LYS A 222 8.11 -3.10 -2.64
C LYS A 222 9.33 -2.18 -2.50
N ASP A 223 9.65 -1.44 -3.55
CA ASP A 223 10.72 -0.44 -3.56
C ASP A 223 10.42 0.78 -2.68
N ILE A 224 9.16 1.23 -2.64
CA ILE A 224 8.69 2.27 -1.73
C ILE A 224 8.88 1.81 -0.28
N GLU A 225 8.52 0.57 0.03
CA GLU A 225 8.72 0.01 1.38
C GLU A 225 10.20 -0.05 1.75
N MET A 226 11.08 -0.43 0.82
CA MET A 226 12.53 -0.42 1.04
C MET A 226 13.04 0.98 1.42
N ILE A 227 12.60 2.04 0.73
CA ILE A 227 12.98 3.41 1.08
C ILE A 227 12.46 3.78 2.48
N LEU A 228 11.23 3.39 2.82
CA LEU A 228 10.66 3.62 4.14
C LEU A 228 11.44 2.88 5.25
N ARG A 229 11.79 1.62 5.04
CA ARG A 229 12.61 0.82 5.96
C ARG A 229 13.96 1.45 6.18
N PHE A 230 14.61 1.94 5.12
CA PHE A 230 15.85 2.68 5.21
C PHE A 230 15.73 3.88 6.15
N PHE A 231 14.74 4.75 5.94
CA PHE A 231 14.59 5.94 6.79
C PHE A 231 14.21 5.58 8.24
N ALA A 232 13.32 4.60 8.42
CA ALA A 232 12.90 4.15 9.75
C ALA A 232 14.08 3.60 10.56
N LEU A 233 14.93 2.77 9.94
CA LEU A 233 16.12 2.21 10.59
C LEU A 233 17.23 3.25 10.77
N TRP A 234 17.48 4.11 9.78
CA TRP A 234 18.47 5.18 9.92
C TRP A 234 18.16 6.07 11.13
N GLN A 235 16.90 6.43 11.32
CA GLN A 235 16.48 7.31 12.41
C GLN A 235 16.34 6.57 13.75
N ASN A 236 15.77 5.36 13.76
CA ASN A 236 15.23 4.75 14.97
C ASN A 236 15.63 3.27 15.18
N TRP A 237 16.69 2.75 14.53
CA TRP A 237 17.03 1.31 14.67
C TRP A 237 17.27 0.85 16.11
N LYS A 238 17.74 1.73 17.00
CA LYS A 238 17.97 1.40 18.42
C LYS A 238 16.68 1.13 19.19
N ASP A 239 15.58 1.73 18.73
CA ASP A 239 14.26 1.60 19.32
C ASP A 239 13.41 0.55 18.59
N TYR A 240 14.01 -0.19 17.65
CA TYR A 240 13.33 -1.22 16.89
C TYR A 240 12.73 -2.28 17.81
N LYS A 241 11.43 -2.51 17.64
CA LYS A 241 10.70 -3.62 18.23
C LYS A 241 9.94 -4.32 17.13
N LYS A 242 9.99 -5.65 17.19
CA LYS A 242 9.17 -6.52 16.37
C LYS A 242 7.67 -6.24 16.60
N PRO A 243 6.81 -6.28 15.57
CA PRO A 243 7.11 -6.64 14.18
C PRO A 243 7.63 -5.47 13.32
N MET A 244 8.35 -5.80 12.23
CA MET A 244 8.86 -4.80 11.28
C MET A 244 7.73 -3.95 10.69
N LYS A 245 6.55 -4.56 10.48
CA LYS A 245 5.39 -3.89 9.90
C LYS A 245 4.98 -2.65 10.70
N ASP A 246 4.92 -2.78 12.02
CA ASP A 246 4.47 -1.72 12.93
C ASP A 246 5.54 -0.64 13.06
N PHE A 247 6.81 -1.05 13.10
CA PHE A 247 7.95 -0.12 13.15
C PHE A 247 7.97 0.83 11.93
N VAL A 248 7.77 0.28 10.72
CA VAL A 248 7.73 1.07 9.49
C VAL A 248 6.47 1.93 9.42
N THR A 249 5.32 1.39 9.79
CA THR A 249 4.05 2.15 9.84
C THR A 249 4.14 3.35 10.79
N GLU A 250 4.71 3.16 11.98
CA GLU A 250 4.84 4.23 12.98
C GLU A 250 5.80 5.32 12.52
N PHE A 251 6.89 4.95 11.84
CA PHE A 251 7.78 5.93 11.22
C PHE A 251 7.05 6.77 10.17
N MET A 252 6.28 6.13 9.29
CA MET A 252 5.53 6.81 8.24
C MET A 252 4.47 7.74 8.83
N ARG A 253 3.75 7.30 9.88
CA ARG A 253 2.73 8.10 10.58
C ARG A 253 3.33 9.35 11.23
N LYS A 254 4.43 9.22 11.96
CA LYS A 254 5.14 10.35 12.58
C LYS A 254 5.64 11.38 11.58
N ASN A 255 5.85 10.96 10.33
CA ASN A 255 6.34 11.82 9.26
C ASN A 255 5.27 12.06 8.17
N LYS A 256 3.98 11.84 8.44
CA LYS A 256 2.91 11.97 7.43
C LYS A 256 2.96 13.31 6.67
N ASP A 257 3.18 14.39 7.41
CA ASP A 257 3.30 15.77 6.92
C ASP A 257 4.75 16.26 7.02
N ILE A 258 5.69 15.44 6.54
CA ILE A 258 7.12 15.75 6.52
C ILE A 258 7.37 17.16 5.94
N SER A 259 8.12 17.99 6.68
CA SER A 259 8.42 19.36 6.28
C SER A 259 9.38 19.41 5.10
N ASP A 260 9.37 20.52 4.37
CA ASP A 260 10.18 20.67 3.16
C ASP A 260 11.70 20.66 3.49
N GLU A 261 12.08 21.13 4.69
CA GLU A 261 13.45 21.05 5.20
C GLU A 261 13.87 19.58 5.42
N LYS A 262 13.01 18.78 6.08
CA LYS A 262 13.28 17.35 6.29
C LYS A 262 13.31 16.57 4.98
N GLN A 263 12.43 16.90 4.04
CA GLN A 263 12.46 16.29 2.70
C GLN A 263 13.79 16.55 2.00
N THR A 264 14.32 17.78 2.11
CA THR A 264 15.62 18.13 1.54
C THR A 264 16.75 17.34 2.18
N GLU A 265 16.79 17.28 3.51
CA GLU A 265 17.78 16.50 4.27
C GLU A 265 17.73 15.01 3.88
N TYR A 266 16.54 14.42 3.94
CA TYR A 266 16.34 12.98 3.70
C TYR A 266 16.65 12.62 2.25
N SER A 267 16.30 13.49 1.30
CA SER A 267 16.64 13.33 -0.12
C SER A 267 18.15 13.31 -0.32
N GLN A 268 18.88 14.24 0.32
CA GLN A 268 20.33 14.31 0.21
C GLN A 268 21.00 13.07 0.79
N VAL A 269 20.64 12.68 2.02
CA VAL A 269 21.21 11.49 2.68
C VAL A 269 20.93 10.22 1.86
N PHE A 270 19.70 10.05 1.37
CA PHE A 270 19.36 8.90 0.54
C PHE A 270 20.19 8.84 -0.74
N LYS A 271 20.25 9.95 -1.49
CA LYS A 271 21.00 10.04 -2.75
C LYS A 271 22.49 9.78 -2.54
N ASP A 272 23.09 10.38 -1.51
CA ASP A 272 24.50 10.19 -1.19
C ASP A 272 24.83 8.72 -0.88
N VAL A 273 23.99 8.04 -0.10
CA VAL A 273 24.17 6.61 0.21
C VAL A 273 23.99 5.75 -1.04
N VAL A 274 22.94 5.99 -1.82
CA VAL A 274 22.67 5.26 -3.07
C VAL A 274 23.83 5.42 -4.05
N ASP A 275 24.31 6.65 -4.25
CA ASP A 275 25.42 6.95 -5.15
C ASP A 275 26.71 6.28 -4.69
N LYS A 276 27.02 6.38 -3.40
CA LYS A 276 28.21 5.74 -2.83
C LYS A 276 28.20 4.23 -3.07
N ILE A 277 27.07 3.57 -2.82
CA ILE A 277 26.93 2.12 -3.02
C ILE A 277 27.03 1.78 -4.50
N TYR A 278 26.27 2.47 -5.36
CA TYR A 278 26.22 2.18 -6.78
C TYR A 278 27.60 2.37 -7.44
N THR A 279 28.32 3.45 -7.14
CA THR A 279 29.63 3.72 -7.73
C THR A 279 30.72 2.76 -7.23
N ASN A 280 30.70 2.33 -5.96
CA ASN A 280 31.78 1.53 -5.39
C ASN A 280 31.55 0.01 -5.50
N VAL A 281 30.29 -0.42 -5.46
CA VAL A 281 29.91 -1.84 -5.36
C VAL A 281 29.08 -2.26 -6.56
N GLY A 282 28.16 -1.39 -7.00
CA GLY A 282 27.22 -1.68 -8.07
C GLY A 282 26.03 -2.51 -7.61
N GLU A 283 25.42 -3.20 -8.55
CA GLU A 283 24.10 -3.82 -8.36
C GLU A 283 24.13 -5.02 -7.39
N ASP A 284 25.28 -5.63 -7.14
CA ASP A 284 25.39 -6.80 -6.24
C ASP A 284 25.50 -6.41 -4.75
N ALA A 285 25.35 -5.12 -4.43
CA ALA A 285 25.49 -4.59 -3.08
C ALA A 285 24.63 -5.32 -2.04
N PHE A 286 23.40 -5.70 -2.39
CA PHE A 286 22.44 -6.31 -1.47
C PHE A 286 22.14 -7.79 -1.74
N ARG A 287 22.84 -8.40 -2.70
CA ARG A 287 22.58 -9.77 -3.14
C ARG A 287 23.57 -10.74 -2.49
N LEU A 288 23.06 -11.88 -2.01
CA LEU A 288 23.87 -13.07 -1.68
C LEU A 288 23.66 -14.17 -2.73
N LYS A 289 22.41 -14.32 -3.19
CA LYS A 289 22.01 -15.21 -4.28
C LYS A 289 21.41 -14.39 -5.43
N ALA A 290 20.29 -14.82 -6.02
CA ALA A 290 19.65 -14.13 -7.14
C ALA A 290 18.89 -12.86 -6.72
N GLY A 291 18.15 -12.91 -5.61
CA GLY A 291 17.32 -11.81 -5.11
C GLY A 291 18.06 -10.83 -4.20
N ILE A 292 17.46 -9.65 -4.00
CA ILE A 292 17.89 -8.69 -2.97
C ILE A 292 17.53 -9.25 -1.59
N ASN A 293 18.52 -9.35 -0.71
CA ASN A 293 18.29 -9.66 0.69
C ASN A 293 17.96 -8.36 1.44
N ILE A 294 16.72 -8.23 1.91
CA ILE A 294 16.23 -7.01 2.55
C ILE A 294 16.97 -6.73 3.87
N ALA A 295 17.32 -7.75 4.66
CA ALA A 295 18.05 -7.54 5.91
C ALA A 295 19.46 -6.96 5.66
N ILE A 296 20.13 -7.37 4.58
CA ILE A 296 21.41 -6.78 4.15
C ILE A 296 21.21 -5.35 3.67
N PHE A 297 20.18 -5.10 2.86
CA PHE A 297 19.82 -3.77 2.40
C PHE A 297 19.60 -2.83 3.60
N ASP A 298 18.74 -3.23 4.53
CA ASP A 298 18.39 -2.53 5.77
C ASP A 298 19.66 -2.09 6.50
N SER A 299 20.57 -3.02 6.79
CA SER A 299 21.76 -2.71 7.59
C SER A 299 22.84 -1.93 6.86
N ILE A 300 23.08 -2.19 5.56
CA ILE A 300 24.11 -1.45 4.80
C ILE A 300 23.68 0.00 4.58
N MET A 301 22.44 0.23 4.13
CA MET A 301 21.93 1.56 3.84
C MET A 301 21.91 2.42 5.11
N ALA A 302 21.30 1.91 6.18
CA ALA A 302 21.19 2.64 7.43
C ALA A 302 22.55 2.88 8.09
N ALA A 303 23.47 1.89 8.06
CA ALA A 303 24.82 2.08 8.61
C ALA A 303 25.60 3.17 7.87
N LEU A 304 25.56 3.22 6.53
CA LEU A 304 26.24 4.26 5.76
C LEU A 304 25.66 5.65 6.03
N ALA A 305 24.35 5.77 6.18
CA ALA A 305 23.72 7.03 6.58
C ALA A 305 24.12 7.47 7.99
N LEU A 306 24.21 6.54 8.95
CA LEU A 306 24.64 6.82 10.33
C LEU A 306 26.12 7.22 10.42
N ILE A 307 26.99 6.58 9.65
CA ILE A 307 28.44 6.85 9.63
C ILE A 307 28.73 8.15 8.86
N GLY A 308 27.94 8.45 7.83
CA GLY A 308 28.22 9.44 6.81
C GLY A 308 29.12 8.87 5.70
N VAL A 309 28.69 8.96 4.45
CA VAL A 309 29.34 8.31 3.29
C VAL A 309 30.80 8.71 3.06
N ASN A 310 31.19 9.91 3.53
CA ASN A 310 32.55 10.44 3.44
C ASN A 310 33.53 9.78 4.42
N ASN A 311 33.01 9.16 5.49
CA ASN A 311 33.82 8.46 6.49
C ASN A 311 34.06 7.00 6.12
N THR A 312 33.56 6.53 4.97
CA THR A 312 33.72 5.15 4.51
C THR A 312 34.64 5.08 3.29
N ASN A 313 35.83 4.55 3.49
CA ASN A 313 36.80 4.22 2.45
C ASN A 313 36.71 2.73 2.08
N ASP A 314 37.07 2.39 0.84
CA ASP A 314 37.10 1.02 0.33
C ASP A 314 35.81 0.21 0.61
N LEU A 315 34.67 0.83 0.28
CA LEU A 315 33.34 0.30 0.61
C LEU A 315 33.13 -1.13 0.07
N LYS A 316 33.65 -1.43 -1.12
CA LYS A 316 33.52 -2.76 -1.75
C LYS A 316 34.17 -3.85 -0.92
N SER A 317 35.41 -3.65 -0.47
CA SER A 317 36.11 -4.62 0.37
C SER A 317 35.43 -4.75 1.72
N LYS A 318 35.00 -3.65 2.34
CA LYS A 318 34.30 -3.68 3.64
C LYS A 318 32.97 -4.43 3.57
N ILE A 319 32.17 -4.24 2.52
CA ILE A 319 30.93 -5.02 2.30
C ILE A 319 31.26 -6.50 2.05
N THR A 320 32.34 -6.81 1.34
CA THR A 320 32.77 -8.19 1.12
C THR A 320 33.16 -8.87 2.44
N ILE A 321 33.88 -8.17 3.31
CA ILE A 321 34.24 -8.63 4.66
C ILE A 321 32.97 -8.83 5.50
N LEU A 322 32.04 -7.87 5.48
CA LEU A 322 30.78 -7.97 6.21
C LEU A 322 29.97 -9.19 5.76
N LYS A 323 29.84 -9.42 4.44
CA LYS A 323 29.12 -10.57 3.86
C LYS A 323 29.81 -11.92 4.05
N THR A 324 31.06 -11.97 4.50
CA THR A 324 31.76 -13.22 4.86
C THR A 324 31.81 -13.45 6.37
N ASN A 325 31.33 -12.50 7.18
CA ASN A 325 31.22 -12.65 8.62
C ASN A 325 30.06 -13.57 8.99
N ASN A 326 30.36 -14.70 9.64
CA ASN A 326 29.37 -15.70 10.04
C ASN A 326 28.26 -15.15 10.97
N ALA A 327 28.61 -14.27 11.92
CA ALA A 327 27.62 -13.66 12.81
C ALA A 327 26.69 -12.71 12.06
N TYR A 328 27.23 -11.97 11.09
CA TYR A 328 26.42 -11.12 10.21
C TYR A 328 25.49 -11.96 9.34
N LEU A 329 26.02 -12.98 8.67
CA LEU A 329 25.23 -13.88 7.81
C LEU A 329 24.08 -14.54 8.58
N ASP A 330 24.31 -14.99 9.82
CA ASP A 330 23.25 -15.54 10.67
C ASP A 330 22.15 -14.51 10.96
N SER A 331 22.52 -13.26 11.24
CA SER A 331 21.58 -12.15 11.53
C SER A 331 20.77 -11.64 10.34
N VAL A 332 21.15 -11.98 9.10
CA VAL A 332 20.45 -11.57 7.86
C VAL A 332 19.77 -12.73 7.13
N SER A 333 19.89 -13.96 7.63
CA SER A 333 19.35 -15.15 6.97
C SER A 333 18.21 -15.84 7.73
N LYS A 334 18.09 -15.62 9.05
CA LYS A 334 17.10 -16.27 9.91
C LYS A 334 16.48 -15.28 10.87
N SER A 335 15.17 -15.42 11.10
CA SER A 335 14.41 -14.62 12.07
C SER A 335 14.76 -13.13 11.98
N THR A 336 14.82 -12.60 10.76
CA THR A 336 15.47 -11.31 10.47
C THR A 336 14.68 -10.12 11.02
N THR A 337 13.47 -10.34 11.52
CA THR A 337 12.66 -9.35 12.25
C THR A 337 12.81 -9.42 13.76
N ASP A 338 13.53 -10.39 14.31
CA ASP A 338 13.75 -10.43 15.76
C ASP A 338 14.70 -9.29 16.18
N SER A 339 14.37 -8.62 17.28
CA SER A 339 15.04 -7.38 17.70
C SER A 339 16.55 -7.57 17.93
N ASP A 340 16.97 -8.70 18.47
CA ASP A 340 18.38 -9.06 18.65
C ASP A 340 19.10 -9.25 17.31
N ARG A 341 18.43 -9.78 16.29
CA ARG A 341 18.96 -9.93 14.93
C ARG A 341 19.11 -8.59 14.23
N VAL A 342 18.13 -7.69 14.36
CA VAL A 342 18.23 -6.32 13.85
C VAL A 342 19.38 -5.58 14.52
N GLU A 343 19.46 -5.63 15.85
CA GLU A 343 20.53 -4.99 16.60
C GLU A 343 21.92 -5.54 16.20
N ALA A 344 22.06 -6.86 16.07
CA ALA A 344 23.31 -7.51 15.69
C ALA A 344 23.77 -7.08 14.29
N ARG A 345 22.91 -7.15 13.26
CA ARG A 345 23.29 -6.76 11.89
C ARG A 345 23.64 -5.28 11.80
N MET A 346 22.91 -4.42 12.52
CA MET A 346 23.17 -2.99 12.56
C MET A 346 24.52 -2.69 13.19
N LYS A 347 24.83 -3.27 14.36
CA LYS A 347 26.13 -3.07 15.02
C LYS A 347 27.30 -3.56 14.16
N LEU A 348 27.18 -4.74 13.57
CA LEU A 348 28.23 -5.32 12.71
C LEU A 348 28.44 -4.47 11.44
N ALA A 349 27.37 -4.02 10.80
CA ALA A 349 27.46 -3.14 9.64
C ALA A 349 28.11 -1.79 10.02
N ILE A 350 27.68 -1.14 11.10
CA ILE A 350 28.26 0.13 11.55
C ILE A 350 29.75 -0.04 11.88
N GLN A 351 30.12 -1.11 12.58
CA GLN A 351 31.52 -1.37 12.96
C GLN A 351 32.40 -1.66 11.75
N THR A 352 31.90 -2.42 10.77
CA THR A 352 32.70 -2.86 9.62
C THR A 352 32.83 -1.79 8.55
N LEU A 353 31.78 -0.96 8.37
CA LEU A 353 31.74 0.07 7.33
C LEU A 353 32.45 1.36 7.75
N LYS A 354 32.50 1.68 9.05
CA LYS A 354 33.32 2.78 9.60
C LYS A 354 34.79 2.55 9.30
#